data_AF-A0A7C2VV38-F1
#
_entry.id   AF-A0A7C2VV38-F1
#
_cell.length_a   1.000
_cell.length_b   1.000
_cell.length_c   1.000
_cell.angle_alpha   90.00
_cell.angle_beta   90.00
_cell.angle_gamma   90.00
#
_symmetry.space_group_name_H-M   'P 1'
#
loop_
_entity.id
_entity.type
_entity.pdbx_description
1 polymer ?
#
loop_
_entity_poly.entity_id
_entity_poly.type
_entity_poly.pdbx_seq_one_letter_code
_entity_poly.pdbx_strand_id
1 'polypeptide(L)'
;MAKSNSKRRSVSGPNGSHERAGVLVTLPVAGWMLAVMGILIFMLAHVWPASGSEDSGDAVKKLFWAFRLCDETRLLLLVVFAGAIGAQVHALRSFAWYVGTGELTRKWVMYYIGRPFIGAALAPALYFVARALFAPGPAGPAGVYGFVALASLSGLFSETIMAKLKRVADALCGKSGE
;
A
#
# COMPACT_ATOMS: atom_id res chain seq x y z
N MET A 1 -41.42 0.87 48.74
CA MET A 1 -42.47 0.41 47.82
C MET A 1 -42.97 1.61 47.02
N ALA A 2 -42.44 1.83 45.82
CA ALA A 2 -42.98 2.74 44.80
C ALA A 2 -42.30 2.43 43.46
N LYS A 3 -43.08 1.88 42.52
CA LYS A 3 -42.66 1.55 41.14
C LYS A 3 -42.45 2.85 40.36
N SER A 4 -41.25 3.06 39.81
CA SER A 4 -41.03 4.05 38.74
C SER A 4 -40.70 3.31 37.45
N ASN A 5 -41.70 3.31 36.57
CA ASN A 5 -41.75 2.60 35.31
C ASN A 5 -41.09 3.49 34.24
N SER A 6 -39.78 3.35 34.02
CA SER A 6 -39.08 4.11 32.96
C SER A 6 -39.13 3.37 31.63
N LYS A 7 -40.27 3.53 30.95
CA LYS A 7 -40.43 3.19 29.53
C LYS A 7 -39.68 4.23 28.70
N ARG A 8 -38.40 4.00 28.37
CA ARG A 8 -37.68 4.80 27.36
C ARG A 8 -37.24 3.93 26.19
N ARG A 9 -38.13 3.93 25.20
CA ARG A 9 -37.89 3.96 23.76
C ARG A 9 -36.63 3.23 23.28
N SER A 10 -36.85 2.04 22.72
CA SER A 10 -35.97 1.52 21.68
C SER A 10 -35.90 2.57 20.58
N VAL A 11 -34.78 3.29 20.50
CA VAL A 11 -34.45 4.08 19.33
C VAL A 11 -34.12 3.06 18.25
N SER A 12 -35.14 2.65 17.51
CA SER A 12 -34.98 2.09 16.17
C SER A 12 -34.36 3.21 15.32
N GLY A 13 -33.02 3.27 15.34
CA GLY A 13 -32.26 4.07 14.40
C GLY A 13 -32.67 3.69 12.98
N PRO A 14 -32.62 4.65 12.03
CA PRO A 14 -33.04 4.40 10.66
C PRO A 14 -32.29 3.17 10.17
N ASN A 15 -33.06 2.23 9.67
CA ASN A 15 -32.63 0.97 9.09
C ASN A 15 -31.75 1.29 7.88
N GLY A 16 -30.50 1.67 8.14
CA GLY A 16 -29.45 1.76 7.14
C GLY A 16 -29.10 0.33 6.82
N SER A 17 -29.90 -0.32 5.96
CA SER A 17 -29.51 -1.56 5.31
C SER A 17 -28.16 -1.29 4.66
N HIS A 18 -27.09 -1.63 5.38
CA HIS A 18 -25.79 -1.80 4.78
C HIS A 18 -25.98 -2.96 3.81
N GLU A 19 -26.41 -2.65 2.59
CA GLU A 19 -26.65 -3.65 1.56
C GLU A 19 -25.36 -4.44 1.40
N ARG A 20 -25.44 -5.69 1.85
CA ARG A 20 -24.34 -6.65 1.72
C ARG A 20 -23.95 -6.65 0.25
N ALA A 21 -22.66 -6.60 -0.03
CA ALA A 21 -22.18 -6.63 -1.39
C ALA A 21 -22.61 -7.97 -2.01
N GLY A 22 -23.56 -7.91 -2.95
CA GLY A 22 -23.96 -9.09 -3.71
C GLY A 22 -22.82 -9.61 -4.57
N VAL A 23 -22.96 -10.84 -5.06
CA VAL A 23 -21.98 -11.50 -5.95
C VAL A 23 -21.60 -10.62 -7.15
N LEU A 24 -22.56 -9.84 -7.65
CA LEU A 24 -22.39 -8.89 -8.75
C LEU A 24 -21.32 -7.80 -8.46
N VAL A 25 -21.11 -7.43 -7.20
CA VAL A 25 -20.09 -6.44 -6.79
C VAL A 25 -18.80 -7.14 -6.37
N THR A 26 -18.90 -8.28 -5.70
CA THR A 26 -17.73 -9.00 -5.15
C THR A 26 -16.80 -9.54 -6.23
N LEU A 27 -17.34 -10.15 -7.30
CA LEU A 27 -16.51 -10.74 -8.36
C LEU A 27 -15.70 -9.70 -9.15
N PRO A 28 -16.27 -8.56 -9.61
CA PRO A 28 -15.49 -7.51 -10.27
C PRO A 28 -14.41 -6.91 -9.38
N VAL A 29 -14.70 -6.70 -8.09
CA VAL A 29 -13.71 -6.16 -7.15
C VAL A 29 -12.56 -7.14 -6.95
N ALA A 30 -12.85 -8.43 -6.77
CA ALA A 30 -11.83 -9.47 -6.69
C ALA A 30 -10.97 -9.53 -7.97
N GLY A 31 -11.61 -9.52 -9.14
CA GLY A 31 -10.93 -9.50 -10.44
C GLY A 31 -10.01 -8.29 -10.60
N TRP A 32 -10.50 -7.09 -10.27
CA TRP A 32 -9.70 -5.86 -10.24
C TRP A 32 -8.49 -5.99 -9.32
N MET A 33 -8.69 -6.47 -8.08
CA MET A 33 -7.61 -6.57 -7.10
C MET A 33 -6.50 -7.53 -7.55
N LEU A 34 -6.88 -8.67 -8.15
CA LEU A 34 -5.95 -9.64 -8.72
C LEU A 34 -5.25 -9.11 -9.98
N ALA A 35 -5.97 -8.41 -10.86
CA ALA A 35 -5.40 -7.77 -12.03
C ALA A 35 -4.34 -6.73 -11.64
N VAL A 36 -4.66 -5.84 -10.68
CA VAL A 36 -3.71 -4.86 -10.14
C VAL A 36 -2.50 -5.55 -9.52
N MET A 37 -2.69 -6.60 -8.73
CA MET A 37 -1.57 -7.37 -8.16
C MET A 37 -0.67 -7.96 -9.26
N GLY A 38 -1.26 -8.60 -10.27
CA GLY A 38 -0.51 -9.18 -11.39
C GLY A 38 0.26 -8.12 -12.18
N ILE A 39 -0.37 -6.98 -12.48
CA ILE A 39 0.27 -5.84 -13.15
C ILE A 39 1.44 -5.32 -12.31
N LEU A 40 1.27 -5.13 -11.00
CA LEU A 40 2.34 -4.63 -10.14
C LEU A 40 3.53 -5.59 -10.06
N ILE A 41 3.27 -6.90 -9.94
CA ILE A 41 4.32 -7.94 -9.96
C ILE A 41 5.03 -7.93 -11.32
N PHE A 42 4.28 -7.84 -12.42
CA PHE A 42 4.83 -7.77 -13.76
C PHE A 42 5.72 -6.53 -13.95
N MET A 43 5.26 -5.35 -13.50
CA MET A 43 6.03 -4.11 -13.55
C MET A 43 7.30 -4.20 -12.69
N LEU A 44 7.20 -4.74 -11.48
CA LEU A 44 8.37 -4.94 -10.61
C LEU A 44 9.40 -5.86 -11.27
N ALA A 45 8.96 -6.98 -11.86
CA ALA A 45 9.84 -7.92 -12.55
C ALA A 45 10.49 -7.31 -13.81
N HIS A 46 9.77 -6.46 -14.54
CA HIS A 46 10.31 -5.78 -15.73
C HIS A 46 11.31 -4.68 -15.39
N VAL A 47 11.14 -4.02 -14.24
CA VAL A 47 12.06 -2.97 -13.76
C VAL A 47 13.22 -3.57 -12.97
N TRP A 48 13.17 -4.85 -12.59
CA TRP A 48 14.20 -5.51 -11.80
C TRP A 48 15.60 -5.42 -12.44
N PRO A 49 16.67 -5.07 -11.70
CA PRO A 49 18.03 -5.05 -12.24
C PRO A 49 18.43 -6.44 -12.73
N ALA A 50 18.65 -6.58 -14.04
CA ALA A 50 19.29 -7.76 -14.59
C ALA A 50 20.74 -7.75 -14.06
N SER A 51 21.10 -8.77 -13.30
CA SER A 51 22.41 -8.91 -12.70
C SER A 51 23.50 -8.94 -13.79
N GLY A 52 24.28 -7.87 -13.93
CA GLY A 52 25.62 -7.92 -14.52
C GLY A 52 25.78 -7.55 -16.00
N SER A 53 24.91 -6.74 -16.63
CA SER A 53 25.34 -6.10 -17.89
C SER A 53 26.16 -4.85 -17.60
N GLU A 54 27.47 -4.93 -17.88
CA GLU A 54 28.43 -3.81 -17.97
C GLU A 54 28.09 -2.81 -19.10
N ASP A 55 26.89 -2.88 -19.67
CA ASP A 55 26.42 -1.93 -20.65
C ASP A 55 25.79 -0.75 -19.91
N SER A 56 26.52 0.37 -19.91
CA SER A 56 26.17 1.71 -19.39
C SER A 56 24.94 2.34 -20.09
N GLY A 57 23.89 1.55 -20.30
CA GLY A 57 22.92 1.88 -21.33
C GLY A 57 21.82 0.90 -21.65
N ASP A 58 21.62 -0.16 -20.86
CA ASP A 58 20.46 -1.01 -21.03
C ASP A 58 19.21 -0.34 -20.47
N ALA A 59 18.71 0.57 -21.30
CA ALA A 59 17.34 1.04 -21.29
C ALA A 59 16.39 -0.15 -21.03
N VAL A 60 15.32 0.12 -20.29
CA VAL A 60 14.17 -0.79 -20.17
C VAL A 60 13.54 -0.94 -21.56
N LYS A 61 14.18 -1.73 -22.42
CA LYS A 61 14.02 -1.73 -23.87
C LYS A 61 12.74 -2.40 -24.35
N LYS A 62 11.89 -2.89 -23.46
CA LYS A 62 10.81 -3.80 -23.87
C LYS A 62 9.39 -3.36 -23.58
N LEU A 63 9.15 -2.25 -22.88
CA LEU A 63 7.77 -1.89 -22.58
C LEU A 63 7.21 -0.78 -23.48
N PHE A 64 7.73 0.45 -23.56
CA PHE A 64 7.01 1.48 -24.34
C PHE A 64 7.78 2.65 -24.97
N TRP A 65 9.11 2.62 -25.00
CA TRP A 65 10.04 3.53 -25.70
C TRP A 65 11.38 3.41 -24.97
N ALA A 66 12.52 3.61 -25.64
CA ALA A 66 13.84 3.52 -25.02
C ALA A 66 14.11 4.69 -24.05
N PHE A 67 13.43 4.74 -22.90
CA PHE A 67 13.78 5.64 -21.82
C PHE A 67 15.03 5.10 -21.12
N ARG A 68 16.12 5.86 -21.19
CA ARG A 68 17.31 5.68 -20.37
C ARG A 68 16.92 6.10 -18.94
N LEU A 69 16.56 5.15 -18.10
CA LEU A 69 16.31 5.41 -16.68
C LEU A 69 17.66 5.39 -15.96
N CYS A 70 18.00 6.45 -15.24
CA CYS A 70 19.12 6.42 -14.29
C CYS A 70 18.84 5.37 -13.19
N ASP A 71 19.89 4.77 -12.65
CA ASP A 71 19.79 3.68 -11.66
C ASP A 71 18.99 4.11 -10.41
N GLU A 72 19.11 5.36 -9.99
CA GLU A 72 18.33 5.93 -8.88
C GLU A 72 16.83 6.02 -9.20
N THR A 73 16.49 6.39 -10.43
CA THR A 73 15.08 6.47 -10.86
C THR A 73 14.47 5.08 -10.95
N ARG A 74 15.24 4.10 -11.44
CA ARG A 74 14.86 2.69 -11.45
C ARG A 74 14.61 2.16 -10.03
N LEU A 75 15.51 2.46 -9.09
CA LEU A 75 15.34 2.08 -7.68
C LEU A 75 14.09 2.71 -7.06
N LEU A 76 13.83 4.00 -7.34
CA LEU A 76 12.63 4.67 -6.86
C LEU A 76 11.35 3.98 -7.39
N LEU A 77 11.31 3.60 -8.67
CA LEU A 77 10.19 2.85 -9.24
C LEU A 77 10.00 1.48 -8.59
N LEU A 78 11.09 0.75 -8.34
CA LEU A 78 11.03 -0.53 -7.61
C LEU A 78 10.43 -0.36 -6.22
N VAL A 79 10.83 0.69 -5.50
CA VAL A 79 10.29 1.05 -4.18
C VAL A 79 8.79 1.35 -4.27
N VAL A 80 8.36 2.16 -5.23
CA VAL A 80 6.95 2.50 -5.45
C VAL A 80 6.11 1.25 -5.70
N PHE A 81 6.55 0.38 -6.62
CA PHE A 81 5.83 -0.84 -6.94
C PHE A 81 5.83 -1.83 -5.78
N ALA A 82 6.94 -1.99 -5.07
CA ALA A 82 7.01 -2.85 -3.89
C ALA A 82 6.06 -2.37 -2.78
N GLY A 83 6.01 -1.06 -2.52
CA GLY A 83 5.05 -0.47 -1.58
C GLY A 83 3.59 -0.70 -1.99
N ALA A 84 3.28 -0.53 -3.27
CA ALA A 84 1.95 -0.81 -3.80
C ALA A 84 1.56 -2.28 -3.63
N ILE A 85 2.49 -3.22 -3.90
CA ILE A 85 2.28 -4.67 -3.71
C ILE A 85 1.99 -4.98 -2.25
N GLY A 86 2.77 -4.43 -1.32
CA GLY A 86 2.56 -4.63 0.11
C GLY A 86 1.16 -4.18 0.57
N ALA A 87 0.72 -3.00 0.13
CA ALA A 87 -0.62 -2.50 0.42
C ALA A 87 -1.72 -3.36 -0.22
N GLN A 88 -1.46 -3.91 -1.41
CA GLN A 88 -2.39 -4.79 -2.11
C GLN A 88 -2.52 -6.15 -1.43
N VAL A 89 -1.45 -6.71 -0.85
CA VAL A 89 -1.51 -7.93 -0.02
C VAL A 89 -2.38 -7.68 1.21
N HIS A 90 -2.16 -6.55 1.90
CA HIS A 90 -3.00 -6.16 3.02
C HIS A 90 -4.48 -6.04 2.60
N ALA A 91 -4.73 -5.49 1.40
CA ALA A 91 -6.07 -5.34 0.84
C ALA A 91 -6.76 -6.66 0.56
N LEU A 92 -6.06 -7.57 -0.12
CA LEU A 92 -6.60 -8.87 -0.50
C LEU A 92 -6.92 -9.71 0.73
N ARG A 93 -6.08 -9.65 1.77
CA ARG A 93 -6.34 -10.32 3.05
C ARG A 93 -7.62 -9.80 3.71
N SER A 94 -7.77 -8.48 3.85
CA SER A 94 -8.99 -7.88 4.42
C SER A 94 -10.22 -8.26 3.60
N PHE A 95 -10.12 -8.17 2.28
CA PHE A 95 -11.22 -8.50 1.36
C PHE A 95 -11.66 -9.96 1.51
N ALA A 96 -10.73 -10.91 1.50
CA ALA A 96 -11.02 -12.33 1.68
C ALA A 96 -11.74 -12.60 3.01
N TRP A 97 -11.32 -11.93 4.09
CA TRP A 97 -12.00 -12.02 5.39
C TRP A 97 -13.46 -11.54 5.31
N TYR A 98 -13.71 -10.33 4.80
CA TYR A 98 -15.05 -9.76 4.71
C TYR A 98 -15.99 -10.52 3.76
N VAL A 99 -15.44 -11.12 2.70
CA VAL A 99 -16.19 -12.02 1.82
C VAL A 99 -16.56 -13.30 2.55
N GLY A 100 -15.63 -13.90 3.29
CA GLY A 100 -15.86 -15.12 4.07
C GLY A 100 -16.87 -14.95 5.21
N THR A 101 -16.88 -13.79 5.88
CA THR A 101 -17.84 -13.47 6.96
C THR A 101 -19.17 -12.90 6.43
N GLY A 102 -19.26 -12.57 5.13
CA GLY A 102 -20.44 -11.95 4.54
C GLY A 102 -20.70 -10.52 5.03
N GLU A 103 -19.67 -9.84 5.54
CA GLU A 103 -19.74 -8.46 6.05
C GLU A 103 -19.23 -7.43 5.03
N LEU A 104 -18.88 -7.87 3.81
CA LEU A 104 -18.48 -6.97 2.74
C LEU A 104 -19.64 -6.03 2.40
N THR A 105 -19.41 -4.73 2.49
CA THR A 105 -20.39 -3.70 2.14
C THR A 105 -19.89 -2.87 0.96
N ARG A 106 -20.80 -2.50 0.06
CA ARG A 106 -20.48 -1.81 -1.21
C ARG A 106 -19.76 -0.47 -1.01
N LYS A 107 -19.94 0.18 0.13
CA LYS A 107 -19.33 1.49 0.46
C LYS A 107 -17.79 1.43 0.55
N TRP A 108 -17.21 0.26 0.79
CA TRP A 108 -15.75 0.09 0.92
C TRP A 108 -15.04 -0.17 -0.40
N VAL A 109 -15.75 -0.26 -1.53
CA VAL A 109 -15.12 -0.50 -2.84
C VAL A 109 -14.08 0.59 -3.17
N MET A 110 -14.42 1.86 -2.95
CA MET A 110 -13.48 2.97 -3.12
C MET A 110 -12.27 2.86 -2.20
N TYR A 111 -12.46 2.36 -0.97
CA TYR A 111 -11.36 2.11 -0.05
C TYR A 111 -10.38 1.07 -0.63
N TYR A 112 -10.86 -0.05 -1.17
CA TYR A 112 -9.99 -1.06 -1.79
C TYR A 112 -9.25 -0.55 -3.03
N ILE A 113 -9.87 0.31 -3.83
CA ILE A 113 -9.22 0.92 -5.00
C ILE A 113 -8.11 1.91 -4.59
N GLY A 114 -8.30 2.66 -3.51
CA GLY A 114 -7.33 3.66 -3.04
C GLY A 114 -6.07 3.07 -2.39
N ARG A 115 -6.15 1.86 -1.83
CA ARG A 115 -5.05 1.22 -1.07
C ARG A 115 -3.72 1.10 -1.80
N PRO A 116 -3.63 0.60 -3.04
CA PRO A 116 -2.34 0.50 -3.73
C PRO A 116 -1.65 1.87 -3.88
N PHE A 117 -2.40 2.95 -4.04
CA PHE A 117 -1.86 4.31 -4.12
C PHE A 117 -1.30 4.81 -2.79
N ILE A 118 -1.94 4.45 -1.68
CA ILE A 118 -1.44 4.79 -0.33
C ILE A 118 -0.10 4.10 -0.08
N GLY A 119 0.00 2.80 -0.38
CA GLY A 119 1.28 2.07 -0.28
C GLY A 119 2.36 2.61 -1.20
N ALA A 120 1.98 2.95 -2.45
CA ALA A 120 2.87 3.53 -3.45
C ALA A 120 3.42 4.90 -3.03
N ALA A 121 2.63 5.73 -2.34
CA ALA A 121 3.05 7.05 -1.86
C ALA A 121 3.89 6.98 -0.58
N LEU A 122 3.59 6.02 0.31
CA LEU A 122 4.28 5.87 1.59
C LEU A 122 5.70 5.30 1.44
N ALA A 123 5.90 4.37 0.50
CA ALA A 123 7.18 3.71 0.30
C ALA A 123 8.33 4.68 -0.08
N PRO A 124 8.15 5.65 -1.01
CA PRO A 124 9.15 6.69 -1.29
C PRO A 124 9.53 7.53 -0.07
N ALA A 125 8.56 7.90 0.77
CA ALA A 125 8.84 8.68 1.98
C ALA A 125 9.77 7.90 2.92
N LEU A 126 9.49 6.60 3.12
CA LEU A 126 10.36 5.74 3.92
C LEU A 126 11.72 5.52 3.25
N TYR A 127 11.75 5.38 1.92
CA TYR A 127 13.00 5.27 1.16
C TYR A 127 13.90 6.48 1.37
N PHE A 128 13.39 7.71 1.26
CA PHE A 128 14.22 8.90 1.46
C PHE A 128 14.79 8.98 2.88
N VAL A 129 13.98 8.66 3.89
CA VAL A 129 14.45 8.61 5.30
C VAL A 129 15.53 7.55 5.48
N ALA A 130 15.29 6.32 5.00
CA ALA A 130 16.25 5.22 5.10
C ALA A 130 17.54 5.52 4.31
N ARG A 131 17.42 6.15 3.14
CA ARG A 131 18.54 6.54 2.29
C ARG A 131 19.41 7.59 2.98
N ALA A 132 18.79 8.63 3.54
CA ALA A 132 19.50 9.69 4.24
C ALA A 132 20.24 9.16 5.49
N LEU A 133 19.66 8.19 6.21
CA LEU A 133 20.22 7.69 7.45
C LEU A 133 21.29 6.61 7.26
N PHE A 134 21.07 5.68 6.33
CA PHE A 134 21.88 4.45 6.25
C PHE A 134 22.80 4.38 5.03
N ALA A 135 22.49 5.10 3.94
CA ALA A 135 23.25 4.96 2.69
C ALA A 135 23.13 6.19 1.77
N PRO A 136 23.84 7.31 2.09
CA PRO A 136 23.75 8.54 1.32
C PRO A 136 24.39 8.47 -0.09
N GLY A 137 25.26 7.49 -0.37
CA GLY A 137 25.88 7.26 -1.68
C GLY A 137 25.13 6.26 -2.58
N PRO A 138 25.48 6.09 -3.87
CA PRO A 138 24.79 5.22 -4.83
C PRO A 138 24.57 3.79 -4.28
N ALA A 139 23.38 3.23 -4.51
CA ALA A 139 23.00 1.94 -3.94
C ALA A 139 23.62 0.79 -4.74
N GLY A 140 24.49 0.01 -4.12
CA GLY A 140 24.94 -1.26 -4.70
C GLY A 140 23.82 -2.32 -4.73
N PRO A 141 24.05 -3.50 -5.34
CA PRO A 141 23.03 -4.54 -5.51
C PRO A 141 22.33 -4.93 -4.21
N ALA A 142 23.07 -5.14 -3.11
CA ALA A 142 22.50 -5.45 -1.79
C ALA A 142 21.58 -4.34 -1.25
N GLY A 143 21.90 -3.08 -1.54
CA GLY A 143 21.06 -1.93 -1.18
C GLY A 143 19.71 -1.97 -1.87
N VAL A 144 19.66 -2.38 -3.15
CA VAL A 144 18.40 -2.49 -3.91
C VAL A 144 17.44 -3.48 -3.25
N TYR A 145 17.91 -4.68 -2.89
CA TYR A 145 17.08 -5.67 -2.18
C TYR A 145 16.58 -5.12 -0.84
N GLY A 146 17.45 -4.45 -0.08
CA GLY A 146 17.09 -3.86 1.21
C GLY A 146 15.99 -2.81 1.10
N PHE A 147 16.12 -1.86 0.16
CA PHE A 147 15.11 -0.82 -0.05
C PHE A 147 13.78 -1.38 -0.57
N VAL A 148 13.81 -2.35 -1.48
CA VAL A 148 12.60 -3.03 -1.98
C VAL A 148 11.90 -3.79 -0.85
N ALA A 149 12.64 -4.50 -0.01
CA ALA A 149 12.08 -5.20 1.14
C ALA A 149 11.41 -4.22 2.12
N LEU A 150 12.11 -3.16 2.50
CA LEU A 150 11.56 -2.10 3.37
C LEU A 150 10.31 -1.45 2.77
N ALA A 151 10.34 -1.16 1.46
CA ALA A 151 9.21 -0.60 0.74
C ALA A 151 7.98 -1.53 0.80
N SER A 152 8.17 -2.83 0.58
CA SER A 152 7.08 -3.81 0.65
C SER A 152 6.46 -3.92 2.05
N LEU A 153 7.28 -3.88 3.09
CA LEU A 153 6.84 -3.86 4.48
C LEU A 153 6.06 -2.59 4.79
N SER A 154 6.46 -1.45 4.21
CA SER A 154 5.76 -0.19 4.43
C SER A 154 4.33 -0.20 3.89
N GLY A 155 4.10 -0.84 2.75
CA GLY A 155 2.76 -1.03 2.21
C GLY A 155 1.92 -2.00 3.05
N LEU A 156 2.52 -3.09 3.51
CA LEU A 156 1.83 -4.11 4.31
C LEU A 156 1.37 -3.57 5.67
N PHE A 157 2.13 -2.64 6.24
CA PHE A 157 1.91 -2.03 7.55
C PHE A 157 1.75 -0.51 7.50
N SER A 158 1.00 -0.01 6.50
CA SER A 158 0.86 1.43 6.23
C SER A 158 0.47 2.23 7.48
N GLU A 159 -0.50 1.75 8.26
CA GLU A 159 -0.96 2.40 9.49
C GLU A 159 0.16 2.54 10.54
N THR A 160 0.91 1.46 10.76
CA THR A 160 2.02 1.43 11.72
C THR A 160 3.16 2.34 11.27
N ILE A 161 3.48 2.35 9.98
CA ILE A 161 4.55 3.19 9.42
C ILE A 161 4.14 4.66 9.44
N MET A 162 2.90 5.00 9.08
CA MET A 162 2.38 6.36 9.19
C MET A 162 2.42 6.87 10.63
N ALA A 163 2.03 6.02 11.61
CA ALA A 163 2.13 6.38 13.02
C ALA A 163 3.58 6.63 13.46
N LYS A 164 4.54 5.84 12.99
CA LYS A 164 5.98 6.05 13.28
C LYS A 164 6.52 7.30 12.60
N LEU A 165 6.21 7.54 11.33
CA LEU A 165 6.61 8.73 10.60
C LEU A 165 6.04 10.00 11.23
N LYS A 166 4.79 9.95 11.70
CA LYS A 166 4.17 11.04 12.44
C LYS A 166 4.98 11.39 13.70
N ARG A 167 5.42 10.39 14.48
CA ARG A 167 6.26 10.64 15.67
C ARG A 167 7.59 11.31 15.32
N VAL A 168 8.21 10.91 14.21
CA VAL A 168 9.45 11.54 13.72
C VAL A 168 9.18 12.98 13.30
N ALA A 169 8.10 13.24 12.56
CA ALA A 169 7.72 14.59 12.16
C ALA A 169 7.39 15.48 13.36
N ASP A 170 6.64 14.96 14.34
CA ASP A 170 6.30 15.68 15.57
C ASP A 170 7.57 16.01 16.38
N ALA A 171 8.55 15.09 16.45
CA ALA A 171 9.85 15.33 17.09
C ALA A 171 10.68 16.42 16.37
N LEU A 172 10.70 16.42 15.04
CA LEU A 172 11.43 17.43 14.24
C LEU A 172 10.77 18.81 14.29
N CYS A 173 9.43 18.87 14.32
CA CYS A 173 8.66 20.11 14.40
C CYS A 173 8.54 20.65 15.83
N GLY A 174 9.26 20.08 16.80
CA GLY A 174 9.27 20.56 18.19
C GLY A 174 7.98 20.29 18.96
N LYS A 175 7.06 19.48 18.43
CA LYS A 175 5.85 19.02 19.14
C LYS A 175 6.21 17.82 20.03
N SER A 176 7.23 18.00 20.85
CA SER A 176 7.75 16.99 21.77
C SER A 176 6.92 17.01 23.05
N GLY A 177 5.78 16.33 23.05
CA GLY A 177 5.09 15.84 24.25
C GLY A 177 4.65 16.90 25.27
N GLU A 178 3.37 17.26 25.21
CA GLU A 178 2.53 17.21 26.42
C GLU A 178 1.84 15.84 26.46
#